data_AF-A0A7X7QFH6-F1
#
_entry.id   AF-A0A7X7QFH6-F1
#
_cell.length_a   1.000
_cell.length_b   1.000
_cell.length_c   1.000
_cell.angle_alpha   90.00
_cell.angle_beta   90.00
_cell.angle_gamma   90.00
#
_symmetry.space_group_name_H-M   'P 1'
#
loop_
_entity.id
_entity.type
_entity.pdbx_description
1 polymer ?
#
loop_
_entity_poly.entity_id
_entity_poly.type
_entity_poly.pdbx_seq_one_letter_code
_entity_poly.pdbx_strand_id
1 'polypeptide(L)' 'GQMTKIVSSFVGVVPADNPRLAVGVVVFDPKAATYGGAVAGPVFKEVSAYALQALGVPPSGSEPDLFPIEWGTPDDEDE' A
#
# COMPACT_ATOMS: atom_id res chain seq x y z
N GLY A 1 30.06 13.33 -2.48
CA GLY A 1 29.58 12.11 -1.79
C GLY A 1 28.43 11.56 -2.59
N GLN A 2 28.53 10.32 -3.07
CA GLN A 2 27.42 9.67 -3.78
C GLN A 2 26.54 8.91 -2.78
N MET A 3 25.22 9.00 -2.94
CA MET A 3 24.25 8.17 -2.20
C MET A 3 24.34 6.74 -2.73
N THR A 4 24.85 5.81 -1.92
CA THR A 4 25.07 4.40 -2.32
C THR A 4 24.02 3.45 -1.77
N LYS A 5 23.14 3.92 -0.87
CA LYS A 5 22.14 3.10 -0.19
C LYS A 5 20.81 3.83 -0.11
N ILE A 6 19.74 3.06 -0.19
CA ILE A 6 18.36 3.53 -0.08
C ILE A 6 17.62 2.74 1.00
N VAL A 7 16.53 3.31 1.52
CA VAL A 7 15.57 2.62 2.36
C VAL A 7 14.27 2.50 1.57
N SER A 8 13.78 1.28 1.45
CA SER A 8 12.45 1.00 0.92
C SER A 8 11.48 0.85 2.08
N SER A 9 10.37 1.58 2.05
CA SER A 9 9.34 1.45 3.09
C SER A 9 7.94 1.49 2.50
N PHE A 10 7.02 0.82 3.19
CA PHE A 10 5.60 0.82 2.89
C PHE A 10 4.82 0.78 4.21
N VAL A 11 3.80 1.62 4.35
CA VAL A 11 2.91 1.64 5.50
C VAL A 11 1.48 1.63 4.99
N GLY A 12 0.62 0.82 5.62
CA GLY A 12 -0.78 0.74 5.26
C GLY A 12 -1.66 0.26 6.42
N VAL A 13 -2.96 0.47 6.26
CA VAL A 13 -4.00 0.06 7.20
C VAL A 13 -4.93 -0.90 6.49
N VAL A 14 -5.29 -2.01 7.12
CA VAL A 14 -6.11 -3.07 6.50
C VAL A 14 -7.18 -3.61 7.47
N PRO A 15 -8.34 -4.08 6.95
CA PRO A 15 -8.90 -3.82 5.62
C PRO A 15 -9.23 -2.32 5.41
N ALA A 16 -9.40 -1.86 4.17
CA ALA A 16 -9.57 -0.43 3.88
C ALA A 16 -10.95 0.11 4.31
N ASP A 17 -11.99 -0.71 4.21
CA ASP A 17 -13.39 -0.42 4.55
C ASP A 17 -13.67 -0.49 6.06
N ASN A 18 -12.98 -1.37 6.79
CA ASN A 18 -13.09 -1.49 8.24
C ASN A 18 -11.73 -1.79 8.89
N PRO A 19 -10.87 -0.78 9.09
CA PRO A 19 -9.48 -0.99 9.52
C PRO A 19 -9.32 -1.69 10.88
N ARG A 20 -8.50 -2.74 10.91
CA ARG A 20 -8.19 -3.53 12.13
C ARG A 20 -6.71 -3.58 12.47
N LEU A 21 -5.84 -3.40 11.48
CA LEU A 21 -4.38 -3.50 11.64
C LEU A 21 -3.69 -2.34 10.91
N ALA A 22 -2.68 -1.77 11.54
CA ALA A 22 -1.69 -0.91 10.89
C ALA A 22 -0.38 -1.69 10.75
N VAL A 23 0.18 -1.73 9.54
CA VAL A 23 1.40 -2.49 9.24
C VAL A 23 2.40 -1.59 8.54
N GLY A 24 3.63 -1.57 9.05
CA GLY A 24 4.77 -0.88 8.47
C GLY A 24 5.87 -1.86 8.11
N VAL A 25 6.41 -1.73 6.90
CA VAL A 25 7.52 -2.53 6.37
C VAL A 25 8.67 -1.59 6.05
N VAL A 26 9.87 -1.94 6.53
CA VAL A 26 11.11 -1.19 6.27
C VAL A 26 12.18 -2.17 5.83
N VAL A 27 12.76 -1.91 4.66
CA VAL A 27 13.83 -2.72 4.06
C VAL A 27 15.04 -1.83 3.82
N PHE A 28 16.17 -2.20 4.43
CA PHE A 28 17.43 -1.48 4.33
C PHE A 28 18.28 -2.01 3.17
N ASP A 29 18.83 -1.10 2.36
CA ASP A 29 19.76 -1.43 1.26
C ASP A 29 19.28 -2.60 0.35
N PRO A 30 18.02 -2.57 -0.15
CA PRO A 30 17.50 -3.62 -1.01
C PRO A 30 18.31 -3.73 -2.31
N LYS A 31 18.66 -4.95 -2.71
CA LYS A 31 19.51 -5.23 -3.88
C LYS A 31 18.74 -5.44 -5.19
N ALA A 32 17.41 -5.57 -5.13
CA ALA A 32 16.59 -5.99 -6.26
C ALA A 32 15.87 -4.84 -7.00
N ALA A 33 15.43 -3.79 -6.30
CA ALA A 33 14.76 -2.63 -6.90
C ALA A 33 14.90 -1.37 -6.03
N THR A 34 14.97 -0.20 -6.68
CA THR A 34 15.25 1.09 -6.01
C THR A 34 14.02 1.76 -5.38
N TYR A 35 12.80 1.35 -5.77
CA TYR A 35 11.57 2.00 -5.33
C TYR A 35 10.95 1.31 -4.10
N GLY A 36 10.53 2.14 -3.12
CA GLY A 36 9.88 1.73 -1.87
C GLY A 36 8.76 0.70 -2.08
N GLY A 37 7.77 1.05 -2.89
CA GLY A 37 6.60 0.20 -3.14
C GLY A 37 6.91 -1.13 -3.85
N ALA A 38 7.96 -1.22 -4.65
CA ALA A 38 8.30 -2.44 -5.40
C ALA A 38 8.88 -3.55 -4.49
N VAL A 39 9.57 -3.17 -3.41
CA VAL A 39 10.19 -4.13 -2.49
C VAL A 39 9.34 -4.33 -1.23
N ALA A 40 8.91 -3.24 -0.58
CA ALA A 40 8.17 -3.31 0.67
C ALA A 40 6.67 -3.64 0.48
N GLY A 41 6.09 -3.32 -0.69
CA GLY A 41 4.68 -3.58 -1.00
C GLY A 41 4.30 -5.07 -1.04
N PRO A 42 5.04 -5.94 -1.74
CA PRO A 42 4.78 -7.38 -1.73
C PRO A 42 4.88 -7.99 -0.33
N VAL A 43 5.87 -7.57 0.46
CA VAL A 43 6.02 -8.00 1.86
C VAL A 43 4.82 -7.57 2.70
N PHE A 44 4.36 -6.32 2.55
CA PHE A 44 3.16 -5.83 3.21
C PHE A 44 1.94 -6.69 2.87
N LYS A 45 1.74 -7.05 1.59
CA LYS A 45 0.62 -7.88 1.14
C LYS A 45 0.62 -9.24 1.82
N GLU A 46 1.74 -9.95 1.81
CA GLU A 46 1.85 -11.30 2.39
C GLU A 46 1.62 -11.30 3.90
N VAL A 47 2.30 -10.40 4.61
CA VAL A 47 2.20 -10.30 6.08
C VAL A 47 0.78 -9.89 6.50
N SER A 48 0.20 -8.89 5.83
CA SER A 48 -1.13 -8.40 6.16
C SER A 48 -2.21 -9.43 5.87
N ALA A 49 -2.13 -10.14 4.72
CA ALA A 49 -3.08 -11.20 4.38
C ALA A 49 -3.05 -12.34 5.40
N TYR A 50 -1.86 -12.79 5.78
CA TYR A 50 -1.71 -13.81 6.81
C TYR A 50 -2.26 -13.35 8.16
N ALA A 51 -1.94 -12.14 8.60
CA ALA A 51 -2.40 -11.61 9.87
C ALA A 51 -3.93 -11.48 9.95
N LEU A 52 -4.57 -11.00 8.88
CA LEU A 52 -6.03 -10.91 8.80
C LEU A 52 -6.68 -12.29 8.91
N GLN A 53 -6.14 -13.29 8.19
CA GLN A 53 -6.63 -14.65 8.24
C GLN A 53 -6.44 -15.27 9.63
N ALA A 54 -5.26 -15.11 10.23
CA ALA A 54 -4.94 -15.63 11.55
C ALA A 54 -5.83 -15.03 12.66
N LEU A 55 -6.25 -13.78 12.50
CA LEU A 55 -7.12 -13.06 13.43
C LEU A 55 -8.62 -13.22 13.11
N GLY A 56 -8.98 -13.98 12.07
CA GLY A 56 -10.37 -14.18 11.66
C GLY A 56 -11.08 -12.90 11.21
N VAL A 57 -10.34 -11.92 10.67
CA VAL A 57 -10.93 -10.69 10.14
C VAL A 57 -11.63 -11.00 8.81
N PRO A 58 -12.91 -10.65 8.65
CA PRO A 58 -13.63 -10.90 7.40
C PRO A 58 -13.02 -10.07 6.24
N PRO A 59 -13.10 -10.56 5.00
CA PRO A 59 -12.74 -9.78 3.82
C PRO A 59 -13.57 -8.49 3.68
N SER A 60 -13.04 -7.51 2.94
CA SER A 60 -13.78 -6.28 2.63
C SER A 60 -15.10 -6.58 1.93
N GLY A 61 -16.15 -5.88 2.34
CA GLY A 61 -17.53 -6.14 1.90
C GLY A 61 -18.13 -5.09 0.97
N SER A 62 -17.49 -3.93 0.83
CA SER A 62 -17.95 -2.82 -0.01
C SER A 62 -17.05 -2.62 -1.22
N GLU A 63 -17.64 -2.16 -2.33
CA GLU A 63 -16.86 -1.60 -3.43
C GLU A 63 -16.09 -0.35 -2.94
N PRO A 64 -14.86 -0.14 -3.41
CA PRO A 64 -14.07 1.01 -3.02
C PRO A 64 -14.69 2.29 -3.60
N ASP A 65 -14.97 3.26 -2.72
CA ASP A 65 -15.28 4.63 -3.14
C ASP A 65 -13.95 5.32 -3.51
N LEU A 66 -13.78 5.61 -4.80
CA LEU A 66 -12.53 6.15 -5.34
C LEU A 66 -12.59 7.67 -5.34
N PHE A 67 -11.63 8.29 -4.67
CA PHE A 67 -11.45 9.73 -4.77
C PHE A 67 -10.88 10.10 -6.15
N PRO A 68 -11.29 11.24 -6.73
CA PRO A 68 -10.70 11.73 -7.96
C PRO A 68 -9.19 11.97 -7.75
N ILE A 69 -8.39 11.42 -8.66
CA ILE A 69 -6.92 11.52 -8.63
C ILE A 69 -6.36 12.51 -9.67
N GLU A 70 -7.22 12.98 -10.56
CA GLU A 70 -6.93 14.02 -11.55
C GLU A 70 -7.64 15.32 -11.14
N TRP A 71 -7.03 16.45 -11.51
CA TRP A 71 -7.64 17.75 -11.31
C TRP A 71 -8.52 18.07 -12.52
N GLY A 72 -9.81 18.27 -12.28
CA GLY A 72 -10.83 18.48 -13.31
C GLY A 72 -12.02 17.56 -13.09
N THR A 73 -13.22 18.01 -13.44
CA THR A 73 -14.41 17.16 -13.49
C THR A 73 -14.30 16.35 -14.79
N PRO A 74 -14.64 15.04 -14.83
CA PRO A 74 -14.69 14.31 -16.09
C PRO A 74 -15.56 14.98 -17.16
N ASP A 75 -16.52 15.82 -16.74
CA ASP A 75 -17.39 16.63 -17.58
C ASP A 75 -16.71 17.87 -18.22
N ASP A 76 -15.47 18.22 -17.86
CA ASP A 76 -14.75 19.41 -18.36
C ASP A 76 -13.96 19.15 -19.65
N GLU A 77 -13.88 17.91 -20.15
CA GLU A 77 -13.16 17.57 -21.40
C GLU A 77 -14.02 17.64 -22.68
N ASP A 78 -15.33 17.90 -22.54
CA ASP A 78 -16.30 17.89 -23.64
C ASP A 78 -16.84 19.30 -24.07
N GLU A 79 -16.26 20.41 -23.56
CA GLU A 79 -16.62 21.81 -23.93
C GLU A 79 -15.60 22.52 -24.83
#